data_AF-A0A2U3BDN2-F1
#
_entry.id   AF-A0A2U3BDN2-F1
#
_cell.length_a   1.000
_cell.length_b   1.000
_cell.length_c   1.000
_cell.angle_alpha   90.00
_cell.angle_beta   90.00
_cell.angle_gamma   90.00
#
_symmetry.space_group_name_H-M   'P 1'
#
loop_
_entity.id
_entity.type
_entity.pdbx_description
1 polymer ?
#
loop_
_entity_poly.entity_id
_entity_poly.type
_entity_poly.pdbx_seq_one_letter_code
_entity_poly.pdbx_strand_id
1 'polypeptide(L)'
;MAKNDWAALQKQFERDHERYGTSAKDWCDKKGLNYQTARRHIKVRKIAQNDSAQSAQKGKPRGKNAQTAQGRKNSDKKKSSTKNLQKNKSDSPNSTPTDPKDRNMAERDAAGRFKPGHSLSVGNSGNPEPSCSFEPGNQLRRKGGIYARYFPESKQAMFDFSECATLEDELILTRTRLQAGIEYLGKISEDLQNATAMEEKISLYDSYQKTENRIDVLTARIESITKTLSNLGIDVVTREKIVQDTKRIKNASRKLGLEADELQNKGKADDTPISDIVAEIQSMGKSGLMSES
;
A
#
# COMPACT_ATOMS: atom_id res chain seq x y z
N MET A 1 -8.99 43.14 -22.61
CA MET A 1 -8.45 42.46 -21.41
C MET A 1 -8.81 40.99 -21.49
N ALA A 2 -7.82 40.10 -21.69
CA ALA A 2 -8.06 38.67 -21.77
C ALA A 2 -8.59 38.16 -20.42
N LYS A 3 -9.78 37.54 -20.42
CA LYS A 3 -10.33 36.91 -19.22
C LYS A 3 -9.50 35.65 -18.98
N ASN A 4 -8.73 35.62 -17.90
CA ASN A 4 -8.03 34.41 -17.49
C ASN A 4 -9.05 33.33 -17.13
N ASP A 5 -8.93 32.16 -17.74
CA ASP A 5 -9.86 31.06 -17.54
C ASP A 5 -9.49 30.30 -16.26
N TRP A 6 -9.92 30.86 -15.13
CA TRP A 6 -9.49 30.44 -13.79
C TRP A 6 -9.75 28.96 -13.47
N ALA A 7 -10.80 28.36 -14.05
CA ALA A 7 -11.11 26.95 -13.87
C ALA A 7 -10.08 26.03 -14.55
N ALA A 8 -9.58 26.42 -15.72
CA ALA A 8 -8.52 25.69 -16.43
C ALA A 8 -7.18 25.82 -15.68
N LEU A 9 -6.89 27.00 -15.14
CA LEU A 9 -5.68 27.25 -14.35
C LEU A 9 -5.67 26.44 -13.05
N GLN A 10 -6.81 26.29 -12.35
CA GLN A 10 -6.90 25.43 -11.17
C GLN A 10 -6.60 23.96 -11.49
N LYS A 11 -7.11 23.43 -12.61
CA LYS A 11 -6.83 22.04 -13.02
C LYS A 11 -5.34 21.82 -13.37
N GLN A 12 -4.73 22.80 -14.03
CA GLN A 12 -3.28 22.75 -14.31
C GLN A 12 -2.47 22.80 -13.03
N PHE A 13 -2.85 23.66 -12.07
CA PHE A 13 -2.22 23.72 -10.77
C PHE A 13 -2.33 22.40 -10.00
N GLU A 14 -3.50 21.76 -9.97
CA GLU A 14 -3.69 20.46 -9.32
C GLU A 14 -2.76 19.39 -9.90
N ARG A 15 -2.68 19.29 -11.23
CA ARG A 15 -1.78 18.34 -11.91
C ARG A 15 -0.30 18.62 -11.61
N ASP A 16 0.11 19.89 -11.63
CA ASP A 16 1.51 20.28 -11.39
C ASP A 16 1.88 20.15 -9.90
N HIS A 17 0.92 20.36 -8.99
CA HIS A 17 1.09 20.17 -7.55
C HIS A 17 1.18 18.68 -7.20
N GLU A 18 0.39 17.82 -7.84
CA GLU A 18 0.47 16.36 -7.69
C GLU A 18 1.80 15.79 -8.19
N ARG A 19 2.33 16.30 -9.31
CA ARG A 19 3.61 15.81 -9.87
C ARG A 19 4.85 16.35 -9.15
N TYR A 20 4.85 17.64 -8.78
CA TYR A 20 6.07 18.32 -8.35
C TYR A 20 5.99 18.92 -6.94
N GLY A 21 4.84 18.85 -6.27
CA GLY A 21 4.65 19.44 -4.93
C GLY A 21 4.85 20.96 -4.91
N THR A 22 4.70 21.63 -6.06
CA THR A 22 5.01 23.07 -6.18
C THR A 22 4.04 23.94 -5.37
N SER A 23 4.56 24.96 -4.70
CA SER A 23 3.74 25.92 -3.94
C SER A 23 2.87 26.76 -4.90
N ALA A 24 1.66 27.12 -4.45
CA ALA A 24 0.76 27.98 -5.21
C ALA A 24 1.39 29.33 -5.60
N LYS A 25 2.34 29.84 -4.79
CA LYS A 25 3.07 31.07 -5.07
C LYS A 25 4.01 30.91 -6.26
N ASP A 26 4.92 29.93 -6.18
CA ASP A 26 5.92 29.65 -7.22
C ASP A 26 5.27 29.27 -8.56
N TRP A 27 4.11 28.62 -8.50
CA TRP A 27 3.34 28.28 -9.69
C TRP A 27 2.75 29.51 -10.39
N CYS A 28 2.24 30.48 -9.62
CA CYS A 28 1.74 31.74 -10.17
C CYS A 28 2.89 32.56 -10.80
N ASP A 29 4.04 32.61 -10.13
CA ASP A 29 5.23 33.35 -10.60
C ASP A 29 5.74 32.77 -11.94
N LYS A 30 5.78 31.43 -12.08
CA LYS A 30 6.16 30.76 -13.34
C LYS A 30 5.18 31.01 -14.50
N LYS A 31 3.91 31.23 -14.21
CA LYS A 31 2.86 31.50 -15.20
C LYS A 31 2.70 33.00 -15.51
N GLY A 32 3.50 33.86 -14.89
CA GLY A 32 3.38 35.32 -15.02
C GLY A 32 2.06 35.87 -14.46
N LEU A 33 1.42 35.12 -13.55
CA LEU A 33 0.15 35.50 -12.93
C LEU A 33 0.43 36.22 -11.61
N ASN A 34 -0.27 37.32 -11.35
CA ASN A 34 -0.18 37.98 -10.06
C ASN A 34 -0.75 37.08 -8.96
N TYR A 35 0.08 36.67 -8.01
CA TYR A 35 -0.32 35.81 -6.90
C TYR A 35 -1.52 36.36 -6.09
N GLN A 36 -1.62 37.68 -5.92
CA GLN A 36 -2.68 38.31 -5.13
C GLN A 36 -4.07 38.15 -5.75
N THR A 37 -4.15 38.12 -7.08
CA THR A 37 -5.40 37.87 -7.82
C THR A 37 -5.65 36.38 -7.96
N ALA A 38 -4.60 35.60 -8.24
CA ALA A 38 -4.67 34.17 -8.45
C ALA A 38 -5.04 33.36 -7.20
N ARG A 39 -4.57 33.74 -6.01
CA ARG A 39 -4.85 33.03 -4.73
C ARG A 39 -6.34 32.90 -4.38
N ARG A 40 -7.21 33.73 -4.97
CA ARG A 40 -8.67 33.65 -4.76
C ARG A 40 -9.29 32.50 -5.54
N HIS A 41 -8.68 32.14 -6.67
CA HIS A 41 -9.17 31.13 -7.60
C HIS A 41 -8.37 29.83 -7.51
N ILE A 42 -7.08 29.91 -7.19
CA ILE A 42 -6.16 28.78 -7.10
C ILE A 42 -6.08 28.29 -5.66
N LYS A 43 -6.71 27.14 -5.36
CA LYS A 43 -6.77 26.57 -4.01
C LYS A 43 -5.94 25.30 -3.91
N VAL A 44 -5.03 25.27 -2.94
CA VAL A 44 -4.40 24.04 -2.46
C VAL A 44 -5.46 23.31 -1.65
N ARG A 45 -5.99 22.20 -2.18
CA ARG A 45 -6.87 21.33 -1.38
C ARG A 45 -6.03 20.73 -0.26
N LYS A 46 -6.23 21.20 0.97
CA LYS A 46 -5.84 20.43 2.15
C LYS A 46 -6.66 19.14 2.09
N ILE A 47 -5.99 17.99 1.96
CA ILE A 47 -6.61 16.70 2.31
C ILE A 47 -6.91 16.81 3.81
N ALA A 48 -8.11 17.25 4.14
CA ALA A 48 -8.56 17.33 5.51
C ALA A 48 -8.73 15.90 6.02
N GLN A 49 -7.88 15.51 6.97
CA GLN A 49 -8.40 14.75 8.09
C GLN A 49 -9.56 15.57 8.67
N ASN A 50 -10.78 15.05 8.62
CA ASN A 50 -11.86 15.48 9.49
C ASN A 50 -12.90 14.36 9.61
N ASP A 51 -12.85 13.72 10.79
CA ASP A 51 -14.04 13.30 11.52
C ASP A 51 -15.04 14.48 11.68
N SER A 52 -16.28 14.12 12.02
CA SER A 52 -17.41 14.95 12.47
C SER A 52 -18.35 15.58 11.43
N ALA A 53 -19.44 14.84 11.20
CA ALA A 53 -20.85 15.26 11.23
C ALA A 53 -21.31 16.51 10.44
N GLN A 54 -22.17 16.28 9.43
CA GLN A 54 -23.58 16.72 9.38
C GLN A 54 -24.10 16.67 7.94
N SER A 55 -25.04 15.76 7.67
CA SER A 55 -26.20 16.06 6.80
C SER A 55 -27.22 14.93 6.95
N ALA A 56 -28.23 15.19 7.77
CA ALA A 56 -29.48 14.45 7.79
C ALA A 56 -30.54 15.25 7.00
N GLN A 57 -31.50 14.51 6.44
CA GLN A 57 -32.78 14.93 5.83
C GLN A 57 -32.83 15.09 4.30
N LYS A 58 -33.35 14.07 3.59
CA LYS A 58 -34.76 13.94 3.14
C LYS A 58 -34.89 12.92 2.00
N GLY A 59 -35.82 11.98 2.15
CA GLY A 59 -36.28 11.07 1.09
C GLY A 59 -37.12 9.92 1.63
N LYS A 60 -38.46 10.10 1.69
CA LYS A 60 -39.48 9.11 2.10
C LYS A 60 -39.77 8.08 0.98
N PRO A 61 -40.56 7.00 1.22
CA PRO A 61 -40.34 5.67 0.63
C PRO A 61 -41.45 5.21 -0.33
N ARG A 62 -41.15 4.19 -1.14
CA ARG A 62 -42.07 3.31 -1.89
C ARG A 62 -41.17 2.28 -2.59
N GLY A 63 -41.42 0.98 -2.67
CA GLY A 63 -42.54 0.12 -2.32
C GLY A 63 -42.42 -1.13 -3.22
N LYS A 64 -42.62 -2.32 -2.62
CA LYS A 64 -43.03 -3.60 -3.22
C LYS A 64 -42.06 -4.44 -4.08
N ASN A 65 -41.89 -5.66 -3.56
CA ASN A 65 -42.14 -6.97 -4.18
C ASN A 65 -41.03 -7.83 -4.84
N ALA A 66 -41.23 -9.13 -4.57
CA ALA A 66 -40.73 -10.37 -5.18
C ALA A 66 -39.32 -10.83 -4.72
N GLN A 67 -39.21 -11.93 -3.94
CA GLN A 67 -39.27 -13.35 -4.36
C GLN A 67 -38.18 -13.65 -5.42
N THR A 68 -37.25 -14.60 -5.29
CA THR A 68 -37.36 -16.01 -4.85
C THR A 68 -35.98 -16.70 -4.91
N ALA A 69 -35.91 -17.90 -4.27
CA ALA A 69 -35.06 -19.06 -4.57
C ALA A 69 -33.54 -18.95 -4.30
N GLN A 70 -33.02 -19.53 -3.21
CA GLN A 70 -32.66 -20.96 -3.06
C GLN A 70 -31.79 -21.53 -4.18
N GLY A 71 -30.56 -21.90 -3.83
CA GLY A 71 -29.64 -22.65 -4.69
C GLY A 71 -28.33 -22.97 -3.97
N ARG A 72 -28.41 -23.85 -2.95
CA ARG A 72 -27.22 -24.52 -2.37
C ARG A 72 -26.52 -25.35 -3.46
N LYS A 73 -25.19 -25.34 -3.47
CA LYS A 73 -24.38 -26.56 -3.64
C LYS A 73 -22.97 -26.31 -3.10
N ASN A 74 -22.70 -26.94 -1.96
CA ASN A 74 -21.35 -27.28 -1.49
C ASN A 74 -20.78 -28.36 -2.42
N SER A 75 -19.46 -28.34 -2.61
CA SER A 75 -18.68 -29.54 -2.94
C SER A 75 -17.37 -29.54 -2.17
N ASP A 76 -17.14 -30.70 -1.57
CA ASP A 76 -16.15 -31.15 -0.59
C ASP A 76 -14.65 -31.06 -0.92
N LYS A 77 -13.87 -31.02 0.19
CA LYS A 77 -12.57 -31.69 0.48
C LYS A 77 -11.36 -31.32 -0.40
N LYS A 78 -10.16 -31.06 0.15
CA LYS A 78 -9.39 -31.96 1.03
C LYS A 78 -8.22 -31.22 1.69
N LYS A 79 -7.91 -31.65 2.92
CA LYS A 79 -6.78 -31.26 3.79
C LYS A 79 -5.54 -32.11 3.47
N SER A 80 -4.34 -31.51 3.55
CA SER A 80 -3.06 -32.14 3.96
C SER A 80 -2.09 -31.00 4.32
N SER A 81 -1.83 -30.70 5.61
CA SER A 81 -0.68 -31.16 6.42
C SER A 81 0.67 -31.00 5.69
N THR A 82 1.72 -30.34 6.20
CA THR A 82 2.27 -30.44 7.56
C THR A 82 3.42 -29.43 7.79
N LYS A 83 3.62 -29.04 9.07
CA LYS A 83 4.89 -28.64 9.75
C LYS A 83 5.56 -27.33 9.29
N ASN A 84 6.23 -26.54 10.11
CA ASN A 84 6.51 -26.47 11.55
C ASN A 84 7.17 -25.08 11.68
N LEU A 85 6.84 -24.25 12.67
CA LEU A 85 7.82 -23.27 13.11
C LEU A 85 7.87 -23.24 14.63
N GLN A 86 9.05 -23.64 15.08
CA GLN A 86 9.41 -23.82 16.47
C GLN A 86 9.44 -22.47 17.18
N LYS A 87 8.81 -22.55 18.34
CA LYS A 87 8.79 -21.64 19.45
C LYS A 87 10.18 -21.64 20.10
N ASN A 88 10.92 -20.54 19.99
CA ASN A 88 12.01 -20.25 20.92
C ASN A 88 11.57 -19.11 21.82
N LYS A 89 11.41 -19.49 23.08
CA LYS A 89 11.08 -18.68 24.24
C LYS A 89 12.39 -18.55 25.01
N SER A 90 12.81 -17.33 25.31
CA SER A 90 13.78 -17.06 26.38
C SER A 90 13.26 -15.88 27.19
N ASP A 91 12.91 -16.23 28.42
CA ASP A 91 12.45 -15.47 29.58
C ASP A 91 13.20 -14.14 29.80
N SER A 92 12.51 -12.99 29.95
CA SER A 92 12.01 -12.35 31.20
C SER A 92 13.03 -11.29 31.74
N PRO A 93 12.67 -10.28 32.58
CA PRO A 93 11.38 -9.98 33.18
C PRO A 93 10.90 -8.51 33.09
N ASN A 94 9.58 -8.36 33.15
CA ASN A 94 8.84 -7.35 33.92
C ASN A 94 9.37 -5.89 33.97
N SER A 95 8.73 -5.00 33.23
CA SER A 95 8.59 -3.59 33.66
C SER A 95 7.13 -3.16 33.51
N THR A 96 6.56 -2.81 34.64
CA THR A 96 5.24 -2.18 34.80
C THR A 96 5.18 -0.86 34.04
N PRO A 97 3.99 -0.45 33.55
CA PRO A 97 3.83 0.85 32.91
C PRO A 97 3.72 1.92 34.00
N THR A 98 4.77 2.72 34.21
CA THR A 98 4.69 3.92 35.05
C THR A 98 4.33 5.14 34.22
N ASP A 99 3.37 5.91 34.74
CA ASP A 99 2.80 7.15 34.20
C ASP A 99 3.81 8.23 33.77
N PRO A 100 3.44 9.13 32.83
CA PRO A 100 4.35 10.05 32.14
C PRO A 100 4.60 11.37 32.88
N LYS A 101 4.60 11.39 34.21
CA LYS A 101 4.76 12.62 35.02
C LYS A 101 5.89 12.46 36.02
N ASP A 102 7.12 12.64 35.54
CA ASP A 102 8.24 13.23 36.26
C ASP A 102 9.46 13.25 35.32
N ARG A 103 9.52 14.28 34.47
CA ARG A 103 10.75 14.63 33.75
C ARG A 103 11.34 15.84 34.44
N ASN A 104 12.34 15.62 35.29
CA ASN A 104 13.13 16.69 35.89
C ASN A 104 13.78 17.54 34.79
N MET A 105 13.16 18.68 34.45
CA MET A 105 13.68 19.64 33.48
C MET A 105 14.92 20.39 33.99
N ALA A 106 15.18 20.37 35.30
CA ALA A 106 16.31 21.08 35.91
C ALA A 106 17.69 20.51 35.50
N GLU A 107 17.72 19.26 35.01
CA GLU A 107 18.95 18.52 34.68
C GLU A 107 19.32 18.57 33.19
N ARG A 108 18.58 19.36 32.40
CA ARG A 108 18.84 19.58 30.97
C ARG A 108 19.18 21.03 30.65
N ASP A 109 19.94 21.26 29.60
CA ASP A 109 20.21 22.59 29.05
C ASP A 109 19.00 23.09 28.23
N ALA A 110 19.04 24.36 27.79
CA ALA A 110 17.98 24.96 26.98
C ALA A 110 17.77 24.27 25.61
N ALA A 111 18.73 23.44 25.18
CA ALA A 111 18.64 22.62 23.98
C ALA A 111 18.15 21.18 24.26
N GLY A 112 17.79 20.86 25.51
CA GLY A 112 17.24 19.56 25.93
C GLY A 112 18.29 18.47 26.19
N ARG A 113 19.58 18.80 26.17
CA ARG A 113 20.71 17.88 26.45
C ARG A 113 20.94 17.79 27.95
N PHE A 114 21.37 16.62 28.44
CA PHE A 114 21.71 16.45 29.85
C PHE A 114 22.95 17.27 30.22
N LYS A 115 22.93 17.91 31.38
CA LYS A 115 24.09 18.62 31.93
C LYS A 115 25.20 17.62 32.31
N PRO A 116 26.48 18.00 32.16
CA PRO A 116 27.60 17.12 32.48
C PRO A 116 27.56 16.70 33.96
N GLY A 117 27.74 15.39 34.22
CA GLY A 117 27.69 14.79 35.56
C GLY A 117 26.37 14.12 35.94
N HIS A 118 25.37 14.10 35.05
CA HIS A 118 24.12 13.38 35.30
C HIS A 118 24.31 11.85 35.23
N SER A 119 23.70 11.09 36.15
CA SER A 119 23.91 9.64 36.30
C SER A 119 23.43 8.81 35.10
N LEU A 120 22.39 9.27 34.39
CA LEU A 120 21.97 8.71 33.09
C LEU A 120 22.78 9.25 31.90
N SER A 121 23.65 10.25 32.11
CA SER A 121 24.57 10.80 31.10
C SER A 121 26.01 10.41 31.42
N VAL A 122 26.26 9.11 31.56
CA VAL A 122 27.61 8.57 31.66
C VAL A 122 28.30 8.63 30.29
N GLY A 123 28.96 9.76 30.00
CA GLY A 123 29.85 9.99 28.85
C GLY A 123 29.10 10.04 27.51
N ASN A 124 29.27 11.00 26.62
CA ASN A 124 30.42 11.79 26.26
C ASN A 124 29.82 12.91 25.38
N SER A 125 30.34 14.14 25.39
CA SER A 125 30.27 14.96 24.17
C SER A 125 30.88 14.09 23.08
N GLY A 126 30.06 13.64 22.12
CA GLY A 126 30.48 12.65 21.12
C GLY A 126 31.86 12.99 20.57
N ASN A 127 32.69 11.97 20.36
CA ASN A 127 34.08 12.14 19.96
C ASN A 127 34.17 13.15 18.78
N PRO A 128 34.86 14.31 18.95
CA PRO A 128 34.98 15.30 17.88
C PRO A 128 35.79 14.77 16.69
N GLU A 129 36.65 13.76 16.91
CA GLU A 129 37.37 13.02 15.87
C GLU A 129 37.13 11.51 16.06
N PRO A 130 36.01 10.97 15.57
CA PRO A 130 35.79 9.53 15.64
C PRO A 130 36.95 8.81 14.93
N SER A 131 37.62 7.87 15.62
CA SER A 131 38.69 7.05 15.02
C SER A 131 38.20 6.19 13.86
N CYS A 132 36.88 6.07 13.73
CA CYS A 132 36.17 5.60 12.55
C CYS A 132 35.18 6.69 12.08
N SER A 133 35.66 7.89 11.77
CA SER A 133 34.94 8.77 10.88
C SER A 133 34.82 8.03 9.55
N PHE A 134 33.60 7.73 9.14
CA PHE A 134 33.34 7.27 7.79
C PHE A 134 34.04 8.25 6.84
N GLU A 135 35.10 7.83 6.14
CA GLU A 135 35.83 8.76 5.27
C GLU A 135 34.82 9.42 4.32
N PRO A 136 34.89 10.75 4.10
CA PRO A 136 34.12 11.41 3.06
C PRO A 136 34.40 10.72 1.71
N GLY A 137 33.52 9.79 1.33
CA GLY A 137 33.81 8.81 0.27
C GLY A 137 33.14 7.46 0.47
N ASN A 138 32.74 7.10 1.70
CA ASN A 138 32.06 5.84 1.96
C ASN A 138 30.53 5.90 1.59
N GLN A 139 30.17 6.83 0.70
CA GLN A 139 28.90 6.89 -0.04
C GLN A 139 28.80 5.81 -1.14
N LEU A 140 29.66 4.80 -1.13
CA LEU A 140 29.43 3.47 -1.71
C LEU A 140 28.27 2.76 -0.97
N ARG A 141 27.16 3.48 -0.74
CA ARG A 141 25.83 2.89 -0.62
C ARG A 141 25.60 2.20 -1.95
N ARG A 142 26.03 0.94 -2.01
CA ARG A 142 25.93 -0.04 -3.09
C ARG A 142 24.93 0.42 -4.16
N LYS A 143 25.48 1.09 -5.16
CA LYS A 143 24.77 1.64 -6.30
C LYS A 143 24.45 0.49 -7.23
N GLY A 144 23.27 -0.08 -7.00
CA GLY A 144 22.76 -1.25 -7.69
C GLY A 144 22.41 -2.40 -6.75
N GLY A 145 21.23 -2.98 -7.00
CA GLY A 145 20.68 -4.08 -6.21
C GLY A 145 21.57 -5.33 -6.16
N ILE A 146 21.03 -6.43 -5.60
CA ILE A 146 21.77 -7.69 -5.38
C ILE A 146 22.54 -8.16 -6.62
N TYR A 147 21.95 -7.98 -7.81
CA TYR A 147 22.51 -8.42 -9.08
C TYR A 147 23.61 -7.52 -9.65
N ALA A 148 23.74 -6.26 -9.21
CA ALA A 148 24.78 -5.35 -9.70
C ALA A 148 26.20 -5.88 -9.41
N ARG A 149 26.33 -6.77 -8.41
CA ARG A 149 27.58 -7.45 -8.06
C ARG A 149 28.17 -8.32 -9.17
N TYR A 150 27.34 -8.80 -10.09
CA TYR A 150 27.79 -9.64 -11.21
C TYR A 150 28.30 -8.82 -12.40
N PHE A 151 28.15 -7.49 -12.35
CA PHE A 151 28.54 -6.60 -13.44
C PHE A 151 29.83 -5.84 -13.10
N PRO A 152 30.66 -5.53 -14.13
CA PRO A 152 31.81 -4.66 -13.97
C PRO A 152 31.42 -3.31 -13.38
N GLU A 153 32.33 -2.70 -12.61
CA GLU A 153 32.08 -1.44 -11.90
C GLU A 153 31.63 -0.30 -12.84
N SER A 154 32.15 -0.26 -14.07
CA SER A 154 31.74 0.69 -15.11
C SER A 154 30.25 0.65 -15.47
N LYS A 155 29.58 -0.49 -15.27
CA LYS A 155 28.17 -0.70 -15.57
C LYS A 155 27.27 -0.60 -14.34
N GLN A 156 27.84 -0.51 -13.14
CA GLN A 156 27.05 -0.42 -11.90
C GLN A 156 26.17 0.83 -11.88
N ALA A 157 26.63 1.94 -12.47
CA ALA A 157 25.85 3.18 -12.62
C ALA A 157 24.53 2.99 -13.39
N MET A 158 24.38 1.95 -14.23
CA MET A 158 23.13 1.66 -14.92
C MET A 158 22.02 1.20 -13.95
N PHE A 159 22.41 0.61 -12.82
CA PHE A 159 21.45 0.11 -11.84
C PHE A 159 20.83 1.22 -10.99
N ASP A 160 21.48 2.38 -10.87
CA ASP A 160 20.95 3.53 -10.15
C ASP A 160 19.64 4.03 -10.79
N PHE A 161 19.62 4.11 -12.11
CA PHE A 161 18.42 4.51 -12.86
C PHE A 161 17.35 3.41 -12.89
N SER A 162 17.78 2.15 -12.81
CA SER A 162 16.86 1.01 -12.81
C SER A 162 15.99 0.93 -11.54
N GLU A 163 16.50 1.41 -10.40
CA GLU A 163 15.75 1.39 -9.13
C GLU A 163 14.53 2.33 -9.18
N CYS A 164 14.63 3.43 -9.92
CA CYS A 164 13.56 4.40 -10.08
C CYS A 164 12.67 4.15 -11.30
N ALA A 165 13.03 3.20 -12.17
CA ALA A 165 12.30 2.93 -13.40
C ALA A 165 10.94 2.28 -13.10
N THR A 166 9.85 2.90 -13.57
CA THR A 166 8.50 2.36 -13.41
C THR A 166 8.07 1.59 -14.65
N LEU A 167 7.02 0.77 -14.48
CA LEU A 167 6.41 0.05 -15.61
C LEU A 167 5.78 1.00 -16.64
N GLU A 168 5.41 2.23 -16.24
CA GLU A 168 4.95 3.28 -17.14
C GLU A 168 6.10 3.85 -17.99
N ASP A 169 7.28 4.03 -17.42
CA ASP A 169 8.46 4.50 -18.15
C ASP A 169 8.88 3.46 -19.22
N GLU A 170 8.85 2.17 -18.88
CA GLU A 170 9.09 1.08 -19.82
C GLU A 170 8.04 1.03 -20.94
N LEU A 171 6.78 1.36 -20.62
CA LEU A 171 5.73 1.48 -21.64
C LEU A 171 6.01 2.63 -22.61
N ILE A 172 6.49 3.77 -22.11
CA ILE A 172 6.86 4.90 -22.97
C ILE A 172 8.05 4.52 -23.84
N LEU A 173 9.09 3.90 -23.26
CA LEU A 173 10.27 3.45 -23.99
C LEU A 173 9.93 2.43 -25.10
N THR A 174 9.01 1.50 -24.83
CA THR A 174 8.60 0.53 -25.85
C THR A 174 7.78 1.18 -26.97
N ARG A 175 6.95 2.18 -26.66
CA ARG A 175 6.22 2.98 -27.67
C ARG A 175 7.16 3.82 -28.53
N THR A 176 8.16 4.47 -27.94
CA THR A 176 9.15 5.23 -28.72
C THR A 176 10.00 4.32 -29.60
N ARG A 177 10.37 3.13 -29.11
CA ARG A 177 11.04 2.10 -29.92
C ARG A 177 10.18 1.61 -31.07
N LEU A 178 8.88 1.40 -30.85
CA LEU A 178 7.94 1.03 -31.92
C LEU A 178 7.91 2.11 -33.00
N GLN A 179 7.78 3.37 -32.61
CA GLN A 179 7.78 4.51 -33.54
C GLN A 179 9.09 4.59 -34.32
N ALA A 180 10.24 4.47 -33.66
CA ALA A 180 11.54 4.43 -34.33
C ALA A 180 11.64 3.23 -35.29
N GLY A 181 11.08 2.06 -34.93
CA GLY A 181 11.00 0.89 -35.81
C GLY A 181 10.24 1.17 -37.11
N ILE A 182 9.10 1.86 -37.02
CA ILE A 182 8.30 2.27 -38.17
C ILE A 182 9.08 3.26 -39.06
N GLU A 183 9.81 4.20 -38.47
CA GLU A 183 10.68 5.12 -39.21
C GLU A 183 11.83 4.38 -39.93
N TYR A 184 12.44 3.38 -39.28
CA TYR A 184 13.45 2.53 -39.93
C TYR A 184 12.87 1.74 -41.10
N LEU A 185 11.65 1.21 -40.97
CA LEU A 185 10.97 0.50 -42.04
C LEU A 185 10.77 1.42 -43.27
N GLY A 186 10.40 2.69 -43.03
CA GLY A 186 10.30 3.71 -44.06
C GLY A 186 11.63 3.94 -44.79
N LYS A 187 12.73 4.13 -44.05
CA LYS A 187 14.07 4.30 -44.64
C LYS A 187 14.53 3.09 -45.45
N ILE A 188 14.32 1.87 -44.93
CA ILE A 188 14.65 0.65 -45.67
C ILE A 188 13.83 0.57 -46.97
N SER A 189 12.56 1.00 -46.95
CA SER A 189 11.72 1.02 -48.15
C SER A 189 12.20 2.05 -49.19
N GLU A 190 12.71 3.20 -48.76
CA GLU A 190 13.33 4.20 -49.64
C GLU A 190 14.64 3.66 -50.24
N ASP A 191 15.50 3.05 -49.42
CA ASP A 191 16.75 2.43 -49.88
C ASP A 191 16.49 1.30 -50.88
N LEU A 192 15.41 0.53 -50.68
CA LEU A 192 15.00 -0.55 -51.58
C LEU A 192 14.56 -0.04 -52.96
N GLN A 193 13.96 1.15 -53.03
CA GLN A 193 13.63 1.81 -54.30
C GLN A 193 14.87 2.31 -55.04
N ASN A 194 15.88 2.78 -54.29
CA ASN A 194 17.13 3.30 -54.85
C ASN A 194 18.15 2.20 -55.20
N ALA A 195 18.02 1.01 -54.61
CA ALA A 195 18.94 -0.10 -54.83
C ALA A 195 18.92 -0.58 -56.30
N THR A 196 20.10 -0.69 -56.90
CA THR A 196 20.26 -1.17 -58.29
C THR A 196 20.79 -2.60 -58.35
N ALA A 197 21.59 -3.02 -57.35
CA ALA A 197 22.13 -4.38 -57.26
C ALA A 197 21.12 -5.35 -56.61
N MET A 198 21.09 -6.59 -57.10
CA MET A 198 20.19 -7.63 -56.60
C MET A 198 20.58 -8.11 -55.19
N GLU A 199 21.88 -8.27 -54.94
CA GLU A 199 22.41 -8.68 -53.63
C GLU A 199 22.00 -7.70 -52.52
N GLU A 200 22.12 -6.39 -52.80
CA GLU A 200 21.72 -5.32 -51.88
C GLU A 200 20.22 -5.40 -51.60
N LYS A 201 19.38 -5.59 -52.62
CA LYS A 201 17.93 -5.78 -52.43
C LYS A 201 17.60 -6.95 -51.53
N ILE A 202 18.25 -8.10 -51.71
CA ILE A 202 18.03 -9.28 -50.86
C ILE A 202 18.37 -8.97 -49.41
N SER A 203 19.53 -8.33 -49.17
CA SER A 203 19.95 -7.94 -47.81
C SER A 203 19.00 -6.93 -47.17
N LEU A 204 18.50 -5.97 -47.95
CA LEU A 204 17.54 -4.95 -47.50
C LEU A 204 16.19 -5.60 -47.17
N TYR A 205 15.70 -6.51 -48.00
CA TYR A 205 14.47 -7.27 -47.71
C TYR A 205 14.58 -8.10 -46.43
N ASP A 206 15.71 -8.76 -46.18
CA ASP A 206 15.92 -9.50 -44.93
C ASP A 206 15.91 -8.55 -43.72
N SER A 207 16.54 -7.37 -43.84
CA SER A 207 16.50 -6.34 -42.79
C SER A 207 15.08 -5.75 -42.58
N TYR A 208 14.31 -5.60 -43.66
CA TYR A 208 12.91 -5.16 -43.63
C TYR A 208 12.07 -6.16 -42.83
N GLN A 209 12.15 -7.44 -43.20
CA GLN A 209 11.42 -8.53 -42.53
C GLN A 209 11.79 -8.65 -41.05
N LYS A 210 13.08 -8.51 -40.69
CA LYS A 210 13.51 -8.49 -39.28
C LYS A 210 12.93 -7.31 -38.50
N THR A 211 12.84 -6.14 -39.14
CA THR A 211 12.29 -4.93 -38.53
C THR A 211 10.77 -5.04 -38.35
N GLU A 212 10.06 -5.54 -39.35
CA GLU A 212 8.62 -5.83 -39.31
C GLU A 212 8.29 -6.80 -38.17
N ASN A 213 8.99 -7.94 -38.09
CA ASN A 213 8.82 -8.89 -36.99
C ASN A 213 9.11 -8.25 -35.61
N ARG A 214 10.09 -7.34 -35.52
CA ARG A 214 10.39 -6.64 -34.26
C ARG A 214 9.27 -5.68 -33.86
N ILE A 215 8.65 -5.00 -34.82
CA ILE A 215 7.50 -4.11 -34.61
C ILE A 215 6.32 -4.90 -34.02
N ASP A 216 6.03 -6.09 -34.53
CA ASP A 216 4.97 -6.95 -34.00
C ASP A 216 5.25 -7.40 -32.56
N VAL A 217 6.50 -7.80 -32.28
CA VAL A 217 6.92 -8.15 -30.91
C VAL A 217 6.81 -6.97 -29.95
N LEU A 218 7.17 -5.76 -30.39
CA LEU A 218 7.04 -4.54 -29.58
C LEU A 218 5.56 -4.22 -29.34
N THR A 219 4.70 -4.39 -30.32
CA THR A 219 3.25 -4.19 -30.20
C THR A 219 2.65 -5.15 -29.16
N ALA A 220 2.96 -6.44 -29.25
CA ALA A 220 2.55 -7.43 -28.25
C ALA A 220 3.09 -7.12 -26.85
N ARG A 221 4.32 -6.58 -26.76
CA ARG A 221 4.91 -6.15 -25.48
C ARG A 221 4.18 -4.95 -24.89
N ILE A 222 3.80 -3.97 -25.70
CA ILE A 222 3.01 -2.80 -25.27
C ILE A 222 1.66 -3.24 -24.71
N GLU A 223 0.98 -4.16 -25.39
CA GLU A 223 -0.28 -4.74 -24.91
C GLU A 223 -0.10 -5.47 -23.58
N SER A 224 0.94 -6.30 -23.48
CA SER A 224 1.27 -7.05 -22.26
C SER A 224 1.55 -6.12 -21.07
N ILE A 225 2.40 -5.10 -21.25
CA ILE A 225 2.70 -4.12 -20.20
C ILE A 225 1.44 -3.36 -19.78
N THR A 226 0.62 -2.93 -20.74
CA THR A 226 -0.64 -2.20 -20.47
C THR A 226 -1.62 -3.07 -19.68
N LYS A 227 -1.73 -4.36 -20.02
CA LYS A 227 -2.57 -5.31 -19.29
C LYS A 227 -2.07 -5.50 -17.84
N THR A 228 -0.76 -5.62 -17.65
CA THR A 228 -0.18 -5.72 -16.30
C THR A 228 -0.45 -4.47 -15.47
N LEU A 229 -0.28 -3.26 -16.03
CA LEU A 229 -0.62 -2.01 -15.36
C LEU A 229 -2.09 -1.96 -14.92
N SER A 230 -3.01 -2.37 -15.81
CA SER A 230 -4.44 -2.44 -15.50
C SER A 230 -4.74 -3.43 -14.37
N ASN A 231 -4.15 -4.63 -14.42
CA ASN A 231 -4.32 -5.65 -13.38
C ASN A 231 -3.80 -5.16 -12.02
N LEU A 232 -2.62 -4.53 -11.97
CA LEU A 232 -2.08 -3.94 -10.75
C LEU A 232 -3.02 -2.85 -10.18
N GLY A 233 -3.63 -2.04 -11.06
CA GLY A 233 -4.66 -1.07 -10.65
C GLY A 233 -5.88 -1.74 -10.02
N ILE A 234 -6.36 -2.85 -10.58
CA ILE A 234 -7.48 -3.64 -10.04
C ILE A 234 -7.09 -4.25 -8.68
N ASP A 235 -5.87 -4.76 -8.53
CA ASP A 235 -5.38 -5.37 -7.30
C ASP A 235 -5.35 -4.38 -6.13
N VAL A 236 -4.98 -3.12 -6.40
CA VAL A 236 -5.00 -2.05 -5.40
C VAL A 236 -6.42 -1.80 -4.89
N VAL A 237 -7.39 -1.65 -5.79
CA VAL A 237 -8.80 -1.44 -5.41
C VAL A 237 -9.37 -2.67 -4.70
N THR A 238 -9.02 -3.86 -5.18
CA THR A 238 -9.50 -5.13 -4.60
C THR A 238 -8.95 -5.35 -3.20
N ARG A 239 -7.71 -4.94 -2.93
CA ARG A 239 -7.10 -4.97 -1.59
C ARG A 239 -7.95 -4.18 -0.59
N GLU A 240 -8.37 -2.96 -0.93
CA GLU A 240 -9.19 -2.15 -0.05
C GLU A 240 -10.53 -2.81 0.26
N LYS A 241 -11.19 -3.36 -0.75
CA LYS A 241 -12.43 -4.13 -0.58
C LYS A 241 -12.24 -5.31 0.38
N ILE A 242 -11.20 -6.12 0.15
CA ILE A 242 -10.88 -7.28 1.02
C ILE A 242 -10.66 -6.83 2.47
N VAL A 243 -9.95 -5.71 2.69
CA VAL A 243 -9.73 -5.17 4.03
C VAL A 243 -11.06 -4.81 4.71
N GLN A 244 -11.98 -4.16 3.99
CA GLN A 244 -13.28 -3.79 4.53
C GLN A 244 -14.17 -5.01 4.80
N ASP A 245 -14.20 -5.96 3.87
CA ASP A 245 -14.95 -7.21 4.04
C ASP A 245 -14.39 -8.02 5.23
N THR A 246 -13.07 -8.09 5.37
CA THR A 246 -12.41 -8.73 6.52
C THR A 246 -12.78 -8.04 7.84
N LYS A 247 -12.83 -6.71 7.87
CA LYS A 247 -13.27 -5.95 9.07
C LYS A 247 -14.73 -6.24 9.40
N ARG A 248 -15.62 -6.25 8.41
CA ARG A 248 -17.04 -6.61 8.59
C ARG A 248 -17.19 -8.01 9.17
N ILE A 249 -16.47 -8.99 8.63
CA ILE A 249 -16.48 -10.37 9.12
C ILE A 249 -15.97 -10.42 10.57
N LYS A 250 -14.84 -9.79 10.89
CA LYS A 250 -14.31 -9.74 12.27
C LYS A 250 -15.31 -9.14 13.25
N ASN A 251 -15.98 -8.05 12.87
CA ASN A 251 -17.00 -7.41 13.72
C ASN A 251 -18.23 -8.31 13.92
N ALA A 252 -18.69 -8.99 12.87
CA ALA A 252 -19.78 -9.96 12.95
C ALA A 252 -19.40 -11.15 13.83
N SER A 253 -18.19 -11.71 13.66
CA SER A 253 -17.67 -12.78 14.51
C SER A 253 -17.57 -12.36 15.97
N ARG A 254 -17.11 -11.13 16.25
CA ARG A 254 -17.06 -10.59 17.61
C ARG A 254 -18.47 -10.47 18.22
N LYS A 255 -19.44 -9.98 17.45
CA LYS A 255 -20.83 -9.89 17.89
C LYS A 255 -21.40 -11.26 18.23
N LEU A 256 -21.24 -12.24 17.35
CA LEU A 256 -21.69 -13.61 17.59
C LEU A 256 -21.00 -14.25 18.80
N GLY A 257 -19.72 -13.97 19.02
CA GLY A 257 -18.99 -14.41 20.21
C GLY A 257 -19.60 -13.84 21.50
N LEU A 258 -19.87 -12.53 21.54
CA LEU A 258 -20.50 -11.90 22.70
C LEU A 258 -21.92 -12.42 22.96
N GLU A 259 -22.71 -12.68 21.91
CA GLU A 259 -24.05 -13.30 22.04
C GLU A 259 -23.95 -14.74 22.57
N ALA A 260 -22.96 -15.51 22.13
CA ALA A 260 -22.71 -16.85 22.65
C ALA A 260 -22.27 -16.83 24.13
N ASP A 261 -21.42 -15.88 24.52
CA ASP A 261 -21.00 -15.70 25.92
C ASP A 261 -22.19 -15.26 26.80
N GLU A 262 -23.06 -14.38 26.31
CA GLU A 262 -24.28 -13.98 27.01
C GLU A 262 -25.22 -15.17 27.22
N LEU A 263 -25.42 -15.99 26.18
CA LEU A 263 -26.21 -17.22 26.27
C LEU A 263 -25.58 -18.23 27.24
N GLN A 264 -24.25 -18.38 27.24
CA GLN A 264 -23.55 -19.26 28.17
C GLN A 264 -23.70 -18.77 29.62
N ASN A 265 -23.60 -17.46 29.87
CA ASN A 265 -23.79 -16.91 31.20
C ASN A 265 -25.24 -17.04 31.68
N LYS A 266 -26.22 -16.84 30.80
CA LYS A 266 -27.64 -17.13 31.10
C LYS A 266 -27.89 -18.61 31.38
N GLY A 267 -27.23 -19.50 30.65
CA GLY A 267 -27.34 -20.95 30.86
C GLY A 267 -26.55 -21.52 32.04
N LYS A 268 -25.63 -20.75 32.65
CA LYS A 268 -24.94 -21.13 33.91
C LYS A 268 -25.75 -20.82 35.16
N ALA A 269 -26.75 -19.96 35.06
CA ALA A 269 -27.81 -19.89 36.04
C ALA A 269 -28.73 -21.09 35.78
N ASP A 270 -28.29 -22.28 36.21
CA ASP A 270 -29.15 -23.47 36.31
C ASP A 270 -30.17 -23.25 37.45
N ASP A 271 -30.99 -22.21 37.34
CA ASP A 271 -32.31 -22.14 37.96
C ASP A 271 -33.29 -22.81 36.98
N THR A 272 -32.91 -23.98 36.46
CA THR A 272 -33.85 -24.78 35.69
C THR A 272 -34.83 -25.37 36.70
N PRO A 273 -36.15 -25.30 36.46
CA PRO A 273 -37.13 -25.91 37.38
C PRO A 273 -36.81 -27.38 37.69
N ILE A 274 -36.09 -28.06 36.79
CA ILE A 274 -35.62 -29.44 36.96
C ILE A 274 -34.46 -29.54 37.97
N SER A 275 -33.48 -28.62 37.98
CA SER A 275 -32.42 -28.63 38.99
C SER A 275 -32.99 -28.31 40.38
N ASP A 276 -33.96 -27.40 40.47
CA ASP A 276 -34.70 -27.14 41.71
C ASP A 276 -35.48 -28.37 42.17
N ILE A 277 -36.21 -29.04 41.28
CA ILE A 277 -36.94 -30.29 41.60
C ILE A 277 -35.96 -31.41 42.01
N VAL A 278 -34.81 -31.54 41.36
CA VAL A 278 -33.81 -32.57 41.70
C VAL A 278 -33.12 -32.24 43.03
N ALA A 279 -32.81 -30.97 43.29
CA ALA A 279 -32.29 -30.52 44.57
C ALA A 279 -33.32 -30.72 45.69
N GLU A 280 -34.60 -30.45 45.42
CA GLU A 280 -35.72 -30.72 46.34
C GLU A 280 -35.81 -32.22 46.63
N ILE A 281 -35.84 -33.09 45.61
CA ILE A 281 -35.86 -34.57 45.77
C ILE A 281 -34.62 -35.09 46.52
N GLN A 282 -33.43 -34.54 46.27
CA GLN A 282 -32.21 -34.91 46.97
C GLN A 282 -32.17 -34.38 48.42
N SER A 283 -32.74 -33.19 48.67
CA SER A 283 -32.90 -32.58 49.99
C SER A 283 -33.97 -33.27 50.82
N MET A 284 -34.97 -33.87 50.17
CA MET A 284 -35.91 -34.85 50.74
C MET A 284 -35.22 -36.19 51.08
N GLY A 285 -33.92 -36.15 51.36
CA GLY A 285 -33.07 -37.30 51.58
C GLY A 285 -33.68 -38.33 52.52
N LYS A 286 -33.71 -39.58 52.04
CA LYS A 286 -33.52 -40.80 52.84
C LYS A 286 -34.43 -41.01 54.05
N SER A 287 -35.66 -40.49 54.10
CA SER A 287 -36.63 -40.92 55.13
C SER A 287 -37.23 -42.32 54.87
N GLY A 288 -36.95 -42.93 53.71
CA GLY A 288 -37.53 -44.20 53.29
C GLY A 288 -36.55 -45.39 53.13
N LEU A 289 -35.24 -45.20 53.34
CA LEU A 289 -34.32 -46.34 53.35
C LEU A 289 -34.19 -46.83 54.80
N MET A 290 -34.91 -47.90 55.12
CA MET A 290 -34.86 -48.61 56.39
C MET A 290 -33.40 -48.82 56.84
N SER A 291 -33.00 -48.10 57.88
CA SER A 291 -31.93 -48.51 58.77
C SER A 291 -32.56 -49.19 59.98
N GLU A 292 -32.70 -50.51 59.89
CA GLU A 292 -32.90 -51.51 60.96
C GLU A 292 -33.12 -52.83 60.18
N SER A 293 -32.34 -53.91 60.29
CA SER A 293 -31.37 -54.37 61.28
C SER A 293 -30.39 -55.33 60.61
#